data_AF-A0A7X7V9Z5-F1
#
_entry.id   AF-A0A7X7V9Z5-F1
#
_cell.length_a   1.000
_cell.length_b   1.000
_cell.length_c   1.000
_cell.angle_alpha   90.00
_cell.angle_beta   90.00
_cell.angle_gamma   90.00
#
_symmetry.space_group_name_H-M   'P 1'
#
loop_
_entity.id
_entity.type
_entity.pdbx_description
1 polymer ?
#
loop_
_entity_poly.entity_id
_entity_poly.type
_entity_poly.pdbx_seq_one_letter_code
_entity_poly.pdbx_strand_id
1 'polypeptide(L)'
;MTDQALEAAIAKLTNDGAAPSVIAAFVDRYARFAGGETGYLHEADLRPLTDPPLLEDLPLDSGAVEALAQTAVVRLNGGLGTSMGLAGPKCLIPVREGLTFLDIVVRQLLALRAAHGVRLPLLLMDSYNTSAGTLAALQAYPELPVDDLPLDFLQSREPKLLADTRMPVQWPADPGLEWCPPGHGDFYPSLHASGLIPRLLAAGFRY
;
A
#
# COMPACT_ATOMS: atom_id res chain seq x y z
N MET A 1 9.69 -34.05 -0.76
CA MET A 1 8.36 -34.12 -1.39
C MET A 1 7.96 -32.70 -1.75
N THR A 2 7.52 -32.46 -2.97
CA THR A 2 7.04 -31.15 -3.42
C THR A 2 5.70 -30.83 -2.76
N ASP A 3 5.54 -29.61 -2.27
CA ASP A 3 4.28 -29.14 -1.68
C ASP A 3 3.33 -28.74 -2.81
N GLN A 4 2.39 -29.63 -3.13
CA GLN A 4 1.42 -29.44 -4.22
C GLN A 4 0.55 -28.18 -4.04
N ALA A 5 0.24 -27.80 -2.80
CA ALA A 5 -0.58 -26.62 -2.52
C ALA A 5 0.20 -25.33 -2.83
N LEU A 6 1.49 -25.29 -2.47
CA LEU A 6 2.37 -24.19 -2.84
C LEU A 6 2.54 -24.08 -4.35
N GLU A 7 2.78 -25.19 -5.06
CA GLU A 7 2.90 -25.20 -6.51
C GLU A 7 1.64 -24.66 -7.20
N ALA A 8 0.45 -25.09 -6.73
CA ALA A 8 -0.82 -24.60 -7.25
C ALA A 8 -1.02 -23.10 -6.99
N ALA A 9 -0.62 -22.60 -5.82
CA ALA A 9 -0.70 -21.18 -5.47
C ALA A 9 0.26 -20.32 -6.32
N ILE A 10 1.50 -20.78 -6.52
CA ILE A 10 2.48 -20.11 -7.38
C ILE A 10 1.99 -20.07 -8.83
N ALA A 11 1.46 -21.20 -9.34
CA ALA A 11 0.90 -21.24 -10.69
C ALA A 11 -0.27 -20.25 -10.84
N LYS A 12 -1.16 -20.18 -9.84
CA LYS A 12 -2.28 -19.23 -9.84
C LYS A 12 -1.82 -17.77 -9.82
N LEU A 13 -0.84 -17.43 -8.98
CA LEU A 13 -0.22 -16.09 -8.95
C LEU A 13 0.46 -15.75 -10.28
N THR A 14 1.17 -16.70 -10.88
CA THR A 14 1.88 -16.50 -12.14
C THR A 14 0.89 -16.25 -13.28
N ASN A 15 -0.21 -17.02 -13.34
CA ASN A 15 -1.29 -16.83 -14.30
C ASN A 15 -2.03 -15.50 -14.10
N ASP A 16 -2.03 -14.95 -12.88
CA ASP A 16 -2.56 -13.62 -12.56
C ASP A 16 -1.64 -12.47 -12.99
N GLY A 17 -0.42 -12.78 -13.44
CA GLY A 17 0.59 -11.77 -13.78
C GLY A 17 1.28 -11.18 -12.55
N ALA A 18 1.26 -11.86 -11.40
CA ALA A 18 1.93 -11.39 -10.20
C ALA A 18 3.45 -11.21 -10.44
N ALA A 19 4.00 -10.10 -9.96
CA ALA A 19 5.42 -9.82 -10.09
C ALA A 19 6.28 -10.82 -9.29
N PRO A 20 7.55 -11.06 -9.68
CA PRO A 20 8.42 -11.97 -8.94
C PRO A 20 8.59 -11.61 -7.46
N SER A 21 8.60 -10.33 -7.09
CA SER A 21 8.67 -9.87 -5.69
C SER A 21 7.43 -10.27 -4.88
N VAL A 22 6.25 -10.26 -5.51
CA VAL A 22 4.99 -10.66 -4.89
C VAL A 22 4.96 -12.17 -4.66
N ILE A 23 5.36 -12.95 -5.68
CA ILE A 23 5.45 -14.40 -5.57
C ILE A 23 6.45 -14.79 -4.49
N ALA A 24 7.64 -14.15 -4.45
CA ALA A 24 8.64 -14.42 -3.43
C ALA A 24 8.12 -14.11 -2.01
N ALA A 25 7.42 -12.99 -1.83
CA ALA A 25 6.83 -12.63 -0.54
C ALA A 25 5.72 -13.61 -0.11
N PHE A 26 4.92 -14.10 -1.05
CA PHE A 26 3.92 -15.14 -0.77
C PHE A 26 4.58 -16.46 -0.36
N VAL A 27 5.62 -16.89 -1.08
CA VAL A 27 6.36 -18.13 -0.78
C VAL A 27 6.97 -18.09 0.61
N ASP A 28 7.57 -16.96 1.00
CA ASP A 28 8.10 -16.77 2.36
C ASP A 28 7.01 -16.91 3.42
N ARG A 29 5.89 -16.19 3.27
CA ARG A 29 4.75 -16.29 4.20
C ARG A 29 4.16 -17.70 4.25
N TYR A 30 4.04 -18.36 3.10
CA TYR A 30 3.56 -19.73 3.02
C TYR A 30 4.48 -20.70 3.75
N ALA A 31 5.80 -20.57 3.60
CA ALA A 31 6.77 -21.43 4.28
C ALA A 31 6.66 -21.32 5.81
N ARG A 32 6.51 -20.09 6.32
CA ARG A 32 6.30 -19.80 7.75
C ARG A 32 5.00 -20.42 8.25
N PHE A 33 3.91 -20.20 7.52
CA PHE A 33 2.59 -20.81 7.81
C PHE A 33 2.65 -22.34 7.80
N ALA A 34 3.26 -22.94 6.77
CA ALA A 34 3.41 -24.39 6.65
C ALA A 34 4.31 -24.99 7.75
N GLY A 35 5.28 -24.20 8.23
CA GLY A 35 6.14 -24.50 9.38
C GLY A 35 5.45 -24.38 10.74
N GLY A 36 4.19 -23.95 10.79
CA GLY A 36 3.40 -23.84 12.02
C GLY A 36 3.49 -22.48 12.71
N GLU A 37 4.09 -21.47 12.08
CA GLU A 37 4.03 -20.10 12.62
C GLU A 37 2.57 -19.62 12.61
N THR A 38 2.12 -19.14 13.77
CA THR A 38 0.76 -18.62 13.97
C THR A 38 0.66 -17.11 13.78
N GLY A 39 1.81 -16.42 13.79
CA GLY A 39 1.88 -14.96 13.86
C GLY A 39 1.57 -14.38 15.24
N TYR A 40 1.35 -15.20 16.27
CA TYR A 40 1.18 -14.71 17.63
C TYR A 40 2.50 -14.22 18.21
N LEU A 41 2.44 -13.08 18.89
CA LEU A 41 3.49 -12.56 19.76
C LEU A 41 2.99 -12.72 21.19
N HIS A 42 3.64 -13.57 21.98
CA HIS A 42 3.24 -13.79 23.38
C HIS A 42 3.83 -12.70 24.27
N GLU A 43 3.09 -12.28 25.29
CA GLU A 43 3.55 -11.24 26.25
C GLU A 43 4.90 -11.59 26.88
N ALA A 44 5.16 -12.88 27.14
CA ALA A 44 6.43 -13.35 27.68
C ALA A 44 7.64 -13.15 26.75
N ASP A 45 7.41 -13.00 25.44
CA ASP A 45 8.45 -12.77 24.43
C ASP A 45 8.64 -11.26 24.14
N LEU A 46 7.83 -10.41 24.78
CA LEU A 46 7.83 -8.97 24.58
C LEU A 46 8.38 -8.24 25.80
N ARG A 47 8.87 -7.03 25.57
CA ARG A 47 9.25 -6.10 26.62
C ARG A 47 8.72 -4.71 26.30
N PRO A 48 8.17 -3.98 27.28
CA PRO A 48 7.62 -2.66 27.03
C PRO A 48 8.75 -1.69 26.63
N LEU A 49 8.48 -0.86 25.63
CA LEU A 49 9.29 0.32 25.33
C LEU A 49 8.77 1.48 26.18
N THR A 50 9.46 1.80 27.27
CA THR A 50 8.96 2.75 28.27
C THR A 50 9.40 4.19 28.07
N ASP A 51 10.42 4.43 27.25
CA ASP A 51 11.03 5.76 27.07
C ASP A 51 11.38 6.00 25.58
N PRO A 52 10.39 6.17 24.69
CA PRO A 52 10.63 6.49 23.30
C PRO A 52 10.98 7.98 23.12
N PRO A 53 11.79 8.35 22.11
CA PRO A 53 12.01 9.75 21.78
C PRO A 53 10.68 10.42 21.35
N LEU A 54 10.44 11.64 21.84
CA LEU A 54 9.24 12.41 21.51
C LEU A 54 9.53 13.41 20.38
N LEU A 55 8.53 13.64 19.52
CA LEU A 55 8.67 14.58 18.41
C LEU A 55 8.93 16.02 18.89
N GLU A 56 8.35 16.41 20.02
CA GLU A 56 8.53 17.76 20.60
C GLU A 56 9.94 18.04 21.11
N ASP A 57 10.71 16.97 21.39
CA ASP A 57 12.11 17.07 21.83
C ASP A 57 13.09 17.11 20.65
N LEU A 58 12.60 16.95 19.41
CA LEU A 58 13.42 16.97 18.21
C LEU A 58 13.41 18.39 17.60
N PRO A 59 14.55 19.11 17.59
CA PRO A 59 14.60 20.43 16.97
C PRO A 59 14.43 20.30 15.45
N LEU A 60 13.59 21.16 14.87
CA LEU A 60 13.56 21.36 13.43
C LEU A 60 14.89 21.99 13.01
N ASP A 61 15.71 21.24 12.29
CA ASP A 61 16.98 21.74 11.78
C ASP A 61 16.77 22.68 10.58
N SER A 62 17.82 23.42 10.21
CA SER A 62 17.80 24.27 9.02
C SER A 62 17.73 23.47 7.71
N GLY A 63 17.83 22.15 7.75
CA GLY A 63 17.72 21.22 6.63
C GLY A 63 16.30 20.71 6.37
N ALA A 64 15.31 21.05 7.20
CA ALA A 64 13.96 20.49 7.10
C ALA A 64 13.31 20.72 5.71
N VAL A 65 13.51 21.90 5.11
CA VAL A 65 12.99 22.20 3.76
C VAL A 65 13.72 21.42 2.68
N GLU A 66 15.03 21.24 2.80
CA GLU A 66 15.84 20.41 1.90
C GLU A 66 15.39 18.95 1.95
N ALA A 67 15.17 18.41 3.15
CA ALA A 67 14.65 17.06 3.36
C ALA A 67 13.24 16.90 2.77
N LEU A 68 12.36 17.89 2.99
CA LEU A 68 11.02 17.92 2.40
C LEU A 68 11.06 17.95 0.86
N ALA A 69 12.01 18.68 0.27
CA ALA A 69 12.21 18.73 -1.18
C ALA A 69 12.62 17.37 -1.78
N GLN A 70 13.25 16.51 -0.97
CA GLN A 70 13.66 15.16 -1.31
C GLN A 70 12.66 14.08 -0.86
N THR A 71 11.49 14.46 -0.33
CA THR A 71 10.48 13.51 0.18
C THR A 71 9.39 13.23 -0.86
N ALA A 72 9.03 11.96 -1.00
CA ALA A 72 7.82 11.51 -1.68
C ALA A 72 6.79 11.01 -0.65
N VAL A 73 5.53 11.42 -0.80
CA VAL A 73 4.46 11.02 0.12
C VAL A 73 3.71 9.83 -0.47
N VAL A 74 3.68 8.71 0.26
CA VAL A 74 2.81 7.59 -0.06
C VAL A 74 1.64 7.51 0.91
N ARG A 75 0.42 7.30 0.39
CA ARG A 75 -0.76 7.00 1.21
C ARG A 75 -1.35 5.65 0.83
N LEU A 76 -1.63 4.83 1.83
CA LEU A 76 -2.30 3.55 1.65
C LEU A 76 -3.78 3.80 1.37
N ASN A 77 -4.27 3.29 0.24
CA ASN A 77 -5.62 3.57 -0.25
C ASN A 77 -6.36 2.33 -0.78
N GLY A 78 -5.87 1.12 -0.53
CA GLY A 78 -6.52 -0.12 -0.98
C GLY A 78 -7.81 -0.52 -0.24
N GLY A 79 -8.21 0.22 0.80
CA GLY A 79 -9.35 -0.12 1.64
C GLY A 79 -10.69 0.41 1.13
N LEU A 80 -11.70 -0.46 1.11
CA LEU A 80 -13.09 -0.09 0.85
C LEU A 80 -13.82 0.34 2.13
N GLY A 81 -14.83 1.19 1.98
CA GLY A 81 -15.72 1.61 3.05
C GLY A 81 -16.79 0.57 3.44
N THR A 82 -16.58 -0.72 3.14
CA THR A 82 -17.62 -1.77 3.25
C THR A 82 -18.11 -1.98 4.69
N SER A 83 -17.22 -1.91 5.68
CA SER A 83 -17.62 -1.97 7.10
C SER A 83 -18.49 -0.79 7.54
N MET A 84 -18.47 0.30 6.79
CA MET A 84 -19.30 1.49 7.00
C MET A 84 -20.53 1.52 6.07
N GLY A 85 -20.79 0.44 5.32
CA GLY A 85 -21.92 0.34 4.39
C GLY A 85 -21.72 1.06 3.06
N LEU A 86 -20.48 1.42 2.69
CA LEU A 86 -20.17 2.16 1.47
C LEU A 86 -19.44 1.27 0.44
N ALA A 87 -19.85 1.38 -0.82
CA ALA A 87 -19.37 0.55 -1.93
C ALA A 87 -18.14 1.13 -2.67
N GLY A 88 -17.42 2.09 -2.09
CA GLY A 88 -16.32 2.80 -2.75
C GLY A 88 -15.05 2.94 -1.92
N PRO A 89 -14.00 3.58 -2.49
CA PRO A 89 -12.76 3.88 -1.78
C PRO A 89 -13.04 4.67 -0.52
N LYS A 90 -12.44 4.26 0.61
CA LYS A 90 -12.64 4.95 1.89
C LYS A 90 -12.17 6.41 1.84
N CYS A 91 -11.19 6.73 0.99
CA CYS A 91 -10.69 8.09 0.86
C CYS A 91 -11.71 9.09 0.29
N LEU A 92 -12.76 8.61 -0.40
CA LEU A 92 -13.80 9.44 -1.01
C LEU A 92 -14.98 9.71 -0.09
N ILE A 93 -14.91 9.26 1.16
CA ILE A 93 -15.95 9.54 2.16
C ILE A 93 -15.85 11.02 2.58
N PRO A 94 -16.95 11.80 2.55
CA PRO A 94 -16.98 13.16 3.08
C PRO A 94 -16.69 13.19 4.58
N VAL A 95 -15.81 14.10 5.00
CA VAL A 95 -15.33 14.22 6.38
C VAL A 95 -15.78 15.54 6.99
N ARG A 96 -15.49 16.66 6.31
CA ARG A 96 -15.74 17.99 6.84
C ARG A 96 -16.03 18.96 5.72
N GLU A 97 -17.10 19.76 5.87
CA GLU A 97 -17.43 20.86 4.95
C GLU A 97 -17.49 20.41 3.48
N GLY A 98 -17.97 19.19 3.24
CA GLY A 98 -18.04 18.60 1.90
C GLY A 98 -16.72 18.03 1.35
N LEU A 99 -15.61 18.18 2.07
CA LEU A 99 -14.31 17.61 1.68
C LEU A 99 -14.20 16.15 2.11
N THR A 100 -13.70 15.33 1.20
CA THR A 100 -13.34 13.93 1.46
C THR A 100 -11.98 13.82 2.15
N PHE A 101 -11.61 12.63 2.63
CA PHE A 101 -10.25 12.38 3.12
C PHE A 101 -9.20 12.67 2.04
N LEU A 102 -9.49 12.31 0.78
CA LEU A 102 -8.60 12.56 -0.35
C LEU A 102 -8.40 14.06 -0.57
N ASP A 103 -9.47 14.85 -0.55
CA ASP A 103 -9.40 16.31 -0.71
C ASP A 103 -8.53 16.95 0.35
N ILE A 104 -8.68 16.52 1.62
CA ILE A 104 -7.90 17.06 2.73
C ILE A 104 -6.40 16.77 2.52
N VAL A 105 -6.05 15.54 2.15
CA VAL A 105 -4.64 15.15 1.90
C VAL A 105 -4.05 15.95 0.73
N VAL A 106 -4.77 16.04 -0.39
CA VAL A 106 -4.29 16.77 -1.58
C VAL A 106 -4.08 18.25 -1.23
N ARG A 107 -5.05 18.89 -0.57
CA ARG A 107 -4.94 20.31 -0.17
C ARG A 107 -3.80 20.56 0.82
N GLN A 108 -3.54 19.64 1.75
CA GLN A 108 -2.39 19.73 2.65
C GLN A 108 -1.07 19.70 1.87
N LEU A 109 -0.92 18.78 0.92
CA LEU A 109 0.28 18.71 0.08
C LEU A 109 0.46 19.98 -0.76
N LEU A 110 -0.59 20.45 -1.42
CA LEU A 110 -0.51 21.67 -2.23
C LEU A 110 -0.16 22.92 -1.38
N ALA A 111 -0.70 23.01 -0.16
CA ALA A 111 -0.32 24.06 0.78
C ALA A 111 1.17 23.98 1.16
N LEU A 112 1.70 22.78 1.40
CA LEU A 112 3.13 22.58 1.68
C LEU A 112 4.02 22.94 0.48
N ARG A 113 3.62 22.54 -0.74
CA ARG A 113 4.32 22.91 -1.97
C ARG A 113 4.38 24.44 -2.12
N ALA A 114 3.26 25.13 -1.90
CA ALA A 114 3.18 26.59 -2.00
C ALA A 114 3.99 27.29 -0.90
N ALA A 115 3.95 26.79 0.34
CA ALA A 115 4.65 27.40 1.47
C ALA A 115 6.18 27.26 1.39
N HIS A 116 6.67 26.15 0.85
CA HIS A 116 8.10 25.80 0.88
C HIS A 116 8.77 25.75 -0.50
N GLY A 117 8.03 25.89 -1.59
CA GLY A 117 8.58 25.86 -2.95
C GLY A 117 9.12 24.48 -3.37
N VAL A 118 8.52 23.40 -2.88
CA VAL A 118 8.97 22.01 -3.09
C VAL A 118 8.04 21.23 -4.01
N ARG A 119 8.54 20.15 -4.63
CA ARG A 119 7.75 19.27 -5.52
C ARG A 119 6.81 18.32 -4.78
N LEU A 120 7.27 17.67 -3.70
CA LEU A 120 6.49 16.79 -2.81
C LEU A 120 5.42 15.93 -3.54
N PRO A 121 5.80 14.89 -4.31
CA PRO A 121 4.87 14.04 -5.04
C PRO A 121 3.97 13.24 -4.10
N LEU A 122 2.73 12.99 -4.54
CA LEU A 122 1.78 12.09 -3.87
C LEU A 122 1.64 10.80 -4.69
N LEU A 123 1.83 9.67 -4.03
CA LEU A 123 1.57 8.34 -4.58
C LEU A 123 0.50 7.66 -3.72
N LEU A 124 -0.52 7.12 -4.36
CA LEU A 124 -1.56 6.35 -3.69
C LEU A 124 -1.33 4.87 -3.94
N MET A 125 -1.17 4.09 -2.87
CA MET A 125 -1.15 2.63 -2.99
C MET A 125 -2.60 2.14 -3.03
N ASP A 126 -3.13 2.03 -4.24
CA ASP A 126 -4.50 1.64 -4.51
C ASP A 126 -4.65 0.12 -4.64
N SER A 127 -5.89 -0.35 -4.55
CA SER A 127 -6.27 -1.70 -4.97
C SER A 127 -6.99 -1.65 -6.31
N TYR A 128 -7.21 -2.81 -6.91
CA TYR A 128 -8.07 -2.98 -8.08
C TYR A 128 -9.50 -2.46 -7.86
N ASN A 129 -9.97 -2.37 -6.60
CA ASN A 129 -11.29 -1.83 -6.28
C ASN A 129 -11.28 -0.32 -6.01
N THR A 130 -10.11 0.32 -5.86
CA THR A 130 -10.03 1.73 -5.45
C THR A 130 -9.43 2.65 -6.51
N SER A 131 -8.46 2.17 -7.30
CA SER A 131 -7.70 2.97 -8.27
C SER A 131 -8.61 3.81 -9.20
N ALA A 132 -9.56 3.19 -9.89
CA ALA A 132 -10.40 3.91 -10.86
C ALA A 132 -11.20 5.07 -10.23
N GLY A 133 -11.81 4.83 -9.06
CA GLY A 133 -12.57 5.84 -8.34
C GLY A 133 -11.68 6.96 -7.81
N THR A 134 -10.52 6.60 -7.27
CA THR A 134 -9.52 7.54 -6.77
C THR A 134 -8.98 8.43 -7.89
N LEU A 135 -8.51 7.84 -8.99
CA LEU A 135 -7.96 8.58 -10.13
C LEU A 135 -8.98 9.52 -10.78
N ALA A 136 -10.25 9.10 -10.86
CA ALA A 136 -11.33 9.96 -11.33
C ALA A 136 -11.52 11.19 -10.43
N ALA A 137 -11.47 11.02 -9.11
CA ALA A 137 -11.57 12.13 -8.17
C ALA A 137 -10.36 13.08 -8.25
N LEU A 138 -9.16 12.54 -8.50
CA LEU A 138 -7.93 13.36 -8.65
C LEU A 138 -7.91 14.26 -9.89
N GLN A 139 -8.79 14.04 -10.87
CA GLN A 139 -8.92 14.93 -12.03
C GLN A 139 -9.32 16.37 -11.63
N ALA A 140 -9.89 16.55 -10.44
CA ALA A 140 -10.19 17.87 -9.88
C ALA A 140 -8.93 18.68 -9.49
N TYR A 141 -7.74 18.05 -9.49
CA TYR A 141 -6.47 18.63 -9.06
C TYR A 141 -5.38 18.51 -10.16
N PRO A 142 -5.50 19.24 -11.28
CA PRO A 142 -4.55 19.17 -12.39
C PRO A 142 -3.11 19.59 -12.02
N GLU A 143 -2.93 20.30 -10.91
CA GLU A 143 -1.64 20.72 -10.35
C GLU A 143 -0.94 19.65 -9.49
N LEU A 144 -1.63 18.53 -9.20
CA LEU A 144 -1.11 17.48 -8.34
C LEU A 144 0.04 16.66 -8.96
N PRO A 145 -0.01 16.25 -10.25
CA PRO A 145 1.06 15.49 -10.88
C PRO A 145 2.41 16.20 -10.77
N VAL A 146 3.46 15.41 -10.55
CA VAL A 146 4.86 15.88 -10.50
C VAL A 146 5.63 15.13 -11.55
N ASP A 147 6.17 15.86 -12.52
CA ASP A 147 6.91 15.31 -13.65
C ASP A 147 6.08 14.21 -14.35
N ASP A 148 6.66 13.04 -14.60
CA ASP A 148 6.00 11.89 -15.21
C ASP A 148 5.53 10.85 -14.16
N LEU A 149 5.64 11.15 -12.87
CA LEU A 149 5.26 10.21 -11.80
C LEU A 149 3.74 9.95 -11.84
N PRO A 150 3.30 8.69 -11.75
CA PRO A 150 1.88 8.36 -11.66
C PRO A 150 1.34 8.86 -10.32
N LEU A 151 0.01 8.97 -10.22
CA LEU A 151 -0.66 9.33 -8.97
C LEU A 151 -0.97 8.11 -8.08
N ASP A 152 -0.96 6.91 -8.67
CA ASP A 152 -1.17 5.66 -7.96
C ASP A 152 -0.20 4.56 -8.42
N PHE A 153 -0.15 3.52 -7.61
CA PHE A 153 0.36 2.21 -7.99
C PHE A 153 -0.49 1.16 -7.28
N LEU A 154 -0.63 0.00 -7.91
CA LEU A 154 -1.49 -1.05 -7.39
C LEU A 154 -0.73 -1.90 -6.37
N GLN A 155 -1.37 -2.12 -5.22
CA GLN A 155 -1.05 -3.23 -4.34
C GLN A 155 -1.36 -4.56 -5.04
N SER A 156 -0.67 -5.61 -4.63
CA SER A 156 -0.86 -6.96 -5.14
C SER A 156 -2.08 -7.66 -4.53
N ARG A 157 -2.34 -8.87 -5.00
CA ARG A 157 -3.31 -9.80 -4.42
C ARG A 157 -2.70 -11.19 -4.32
N GLU A 158 -3.17 -11.96 -3.35
CA GLU A 158 -2.76 -13.34 -3.16
C GLU A 158 -3.98 -14.28 -3.07
N PRO A 159 -3.82 -15.56 -3.46
CA PRO A 159 -4.92 -16.50 -3.40
C PRO A 159 -5.25 -16.82 -1.94
N LYS A 160 -6.55 -16.83 -1.62
CA LYS A 160 -7.02 -17.44 -0.37
C LYS A 160 -6.76 -18.93 -0.43
N LEU A 161 -6.40 -19.50 0.71
CA LEU A 161 -6.11 -20.93 0.85
C LEU A 161 -7.21 -21.61 1.67
N LEU A 162 -7.55 -22.83 1.31
CA LEU A 162 -8.42 -23.69 2.12
C LEU A 162 -7.71 -24.05 3.44
N ALA A 163 -8.42 -23.95 4.56
CA ALA A 163 -7.81 -24.12 5.89
C ALA A 163 -7.30 -25.55 6.15
N ASP A 164 -7.94 -26.55 5.56
CA ASP A 164 -7.65 -27.97 5.74
C ASP A 164 -6.53 -28.49 4.82
N THR A 165 -6.54 -28.06 3.56
CA THR A 165 -5.69 -28.60 2.49
C THR A 165 -4.61 -27.62 2.03
N ARG A 166 -4.71 -26.35 2.41
CA ARG A 166 -3.88 -25.23 1.95
C ARG A 166 -3.95 -24.96 0.45
N MET A 167 -4.80 -25.69 -0.28
CA MET A 167 -5.00 -25.48 -1.71
C MET A 167 -5.64 -24.11 -1.97
N PRO A 168 -5.29 -23.42 -3.08
CA PRO A 168 -5.98 -22.20 -3.46
C PRO A 168 -7.48 -22.41 -3.60
N VAL A 169 -8.27 -21.51 -3.03
CA VAL A 169 -9.73 -21.52 -3.14
C VAL A 169 -10.16 -21.41 -4.60
N GLN A 170 -11.20 -22.16 -4.97
CA GLN A 170 -11.92 -22.02 -6.23
C GLN A 170 -13.36 -21.61 -5.94
N TRP A 171 -13.83 -20.58 -6.61
CA TRP A 171 -15.18 -20.04 -6.46
C TRP A 171 -15.75 -19.58 -7.81
N PRO A 172 -16.21 -20.51 -8.67
CA PRO A 172 -16.59 -20.19 -10.05
C PRO A 172 -17.72 -19.16 -10.20
N ALA A 173 -18.58 -19.02 -9.18
CA ALA A 173 -19.67 -18.04 -9.19
C ALA A 173 -19.16 -16.59 -9.11
N ASP A 174 -18.02 -16.38 -8.46
CA ASP A 174 -17.33 -15.09 -8.38
C ASP A 174 -15.83 -15.31 -8.13
N PRO A 175 -15.03 -15.48 -9.20
CA PRO A 175 -13.60 -15.76 -9.07
C PRO A 175 -12.82 -14.66 -8.32
N GLY A 176 -13.37 -13.44 -8.21
CA GLY A 176 -12.77 -12.37 -7.42
C GLY A 176 -12.67 -12.72 -5.94
N LEU A 177 -13.61 -13.53 -5.43
CA LEU A 177 -13.64 -13.97 -4.04
C LEU A 177 -12.54 -14.97 -3.70
N GLU A 178 -11.84 -15.52 -4.69
CA GLU A 178 -10.69 -16.39 -4.49
C GLU A 178 -9.44 -15.63 -4.03
N TRP A 179 -9.47 -14.29 -4.07
CA TRP A 179 -8.33 -13.42 -3.81
C TRP A 179 -8.52 -12.57 -2.57
N CYS A 180 -7.40 -12.21 -1.94
CA CYS A 180 -7.35 -11.19 -0.90
C CYS A 180 -6.12 -10.28 -1.09
N PRO A 181 -6.17 -9.03 -0.62
CA PRO A 181 -4.97 -8.23 -0.50
C PRO A 181 -4.06 -8.80 0.62
N PRO A 182 -2.73 -8.83 0.46
CA PRO A 182 -1.79 -9.35 1.47
C PRO A 182 -1.58 -8.40 2.68
N GLY A 183 -2.56 -7.56 2.99
CA GLY A 183 -2.44 -6.49 3.97
C GLY A 183 -1.54 -5.33 3.52
N HIS A 184 -1.40 -4.31 4.36
CA HIS A 184 -0.62 -3.11 4.01
C HIS A 184 0.91 -3.34 3.98
N GLY A 185 1.40 -4.46 4.52
CA GLY A 185 2.80 -4.87 4.42
C GLY A 185 3.24 -5.16 2.97
N ASP A 186 2.28 -5.34 2.06
CA ASP A 186 2.50 -5.45 0.62
C ASP A 186 3.07 -4.17 -0.03
N PHE A 187 3.12 -3.06 0.70
CA PHE A 187 3.72 -1.82 0.25
C PHE A 187 5.11 -2.02 -0.38
N TYR A 188 6.02 -2.73 0.27
CA TYR A 188 7.39 -2.87 -0.26
C TYR A 188 7.46 -3.74 -1.53
N PRO A 189 6.85 -4.95 -1.57
CA PRO A 189 6.79 -5.75 -2.81
C PRO A 189 6.14 -5.01 -3.98
N SER A 190 5.05 -4.28 -3.74
CA SER A 190 4.30 -3.56 -4.76
C SER A 190 4.99 -2.28 -5.23
N LEU A 191 5.59 -1.52 -4.32
CA LEU A 191 6.41 -0.37 -4.69
C LEU A 191 7.62 -0.81 -5.53
N HIS A 192 8.26 -1.91 -5.17
CA HIS A 192 9.34 -2.48 -5.97
C HIS A 192 8.85 -2.92 -7.36
N ALA A 193 7.74 -3.67 -7.43
CA ALA A 193 7.17 -4.16 -8.69
C ALA A 193 6.71 -3.03 -9.63
N SER A 194 6.26 -1.90 -9.08
CA SER A 194 5.81 -0.73 -9.84
C SER A 194 6.92 -0.03 -10.63
N GLY A 195 8.19 -0.29 -10.29
CA GLY A 195 9.33 0.44 -10.86
C GLY A 195 9.45 1.89 -10.38
N LEU A 196 8.70 2.31 -9.35
CA LEU A 196 8.74 3.68 -8.84
C LEU A 196 10.02 4.01 -8.08
N ILE A 197 10.63 3.04 -7.38
CA ILE A 197 11.88 3.26 -6.63
C ILE A 197 12.99 3.88 -7.51
N PRO A 198 13.40 3.27 -8.64
CA PRO A 198 14.44 3.87 -9.48
C PRO A 198 14.03 5.22 -10.07
N ARG A 199 12.74 5.42 -10.39
CA ARG A 199 12.22 6.69 -10.91
C ARG A 199 12.31 7.81 -9.88
N LEU A 200 11.88 7.55 -8.64
CA LEU A 200 11.97 8.49 -7.51
C LEU A 200 13.43 8.85 -7.21
N LEU A 201 14.31 7.85 -7.17
CA LEU A 201 15.74 8.08 -6.92
C LEU A 201 16.39 8.94 -8.01
N ALA A 202 16.09 8.65 -9.28
CA ALA A 202 16.59 9.42 -10.43
C ALA A 202 16.05 10.86 -10.44
N ALA A 203 14.81 11.05 -9.97
CA ALA A 203 14.19 12.35 -9.79
C ALA A 203 14.68 13.10 -8.53
N GLY A 204 15.65 12.56 -7.79
CA GLY A 204 16.27 13.22 -6.63
C GLY A 204 15.58 13.01 -5.29
N PHE A 205 14.53 12.18 -5.23
CA PHE A 205 13.88 11.84 -3.95
C PHE A 205 14.71 10.82 -3.17
N ARG A 206 14.65 10.90 -1.83
CA ARG A 206 15.46 10.13 -0.87
C ARG A 206 14.62 9.55 0.26
N TYR A 207 13.45 10.14 0.54
CA TYR A 207 12.54 9.75 1.60
C TYR A 207 11.17 9.41 1.04
#